data_AF-A0A1E3PTW8-F1
#
_entry.id   AF-A0A1E3PTW8-F1
#
_cell.length_a   1.000
_cell.length_b   1.000
_cell.length_c   1.000
_cell.angle_alpha   90.00
_cell.angle_beta   90.00
_cell.angle_gamma   90.00
#
_symmetry.space_group_name_H-M   'P 1'
#
loop_
_entity.id
_entity.type
_entity.pdbx_description
1 polymer ?
#
loop_
_entity_poly.entity_id
_entity_poly.type
_entity_poly.pdbx_seq_one_letter_code
_entity_poly.pdbx_strand_id
1 'polypeptide(L)'
;MGPHTLFTLRDGNAEVQEKLHLRIFCDRDVVEVYANDRFALSTVVYTDEPTALGISLFARWRLGSALVEEVKVWEDMGSIERD
;
A
#
# COMPACT_ATOMS: atom_id res chain seq x y z
N MET A 1 -1.42 2.96 -16.36
CA MET A 1 -1.36 2.12 -15.14
C MET A 1 -1.29 0.67 -15.56
N GLY A 2 -0.34 -0.11 -15.04
CA GLY A 2 -0.17 -1.53 -15.35
C GLY A 2 -1.16 -2.42 -14.59
N PRO A 3 -1.16 -3.75 -14.83
CA PRO A 3 -1.98 -4.69 -14.08
C PRO A 3 -1.51 -4.78 -12.62
N HIS A 4 -2.45 -4.79 -11.68
CA HIS A 4 -2.22 -5.07 -10.25
C HIS A 4 -2.68 -6.48 -9.87
N THR A 5 -2.83 -7.36 -10.87
CA THR A 5 -3.35 -8.72 -10.72
C THR A 5 -2.40 -9.55 -9.88
N LEU A 6 -2.94 -10.20 -8.84
CA LEU A 6 -2.21 -11.16 -8.02
C LEU A 6 -2.06 -12.47 -8.78
N PHE A 7 -0.91 -13.11 -8.61
CA PHE A 7 -0.65 -14.41 -9.24
C PHE A 7 -1.22 -15.56 -8.42
N THR A 8 -1.54 -16.67 -9.10
CA THR A 8 -1.73 -17.96 -8.44
C THR A 8 -0.39 -18.68 -8.45
N LEU A 9 0.14 -18.98 -7.28
CA LEU A 9 1.39 -19.70 -7.07
C LEU A 9 1.09 -21.15 -6.69
N ARG A 10 2.03 -22.05 -6.96
CA ARG A 10 1.94 -23.44 -6.52
C ARG A 10 2.88 -23.64 -5.33
N ASP A 11 2.31 -24.09 -4.21
CA ASP A 11 3.04 -24.47 -3.00
C ASP A 11 2.84 -25.96 -2.74
N GLY A 12 3.81 -26.77 -3.18
CA GLY A 12 3.69 -28.23 -3.22
C GLY A 12 2.49 -28.71 -4.05
N ASN A 13 1.47 -29.24 -3.37
CA ASN A 13 0.23 -29.72 -3.97
C ASN A 13 -0.95 -28.73 -3.85
N ALA A 14 -0.73 -27.54 -3.27
CA ALA A 14 -1.74 -26.51 -3.14
C ALA A 14 -1.54 -25.38 -4.17
N GLU A 15 -2.64 -24.79 -4.62
CA GLU A 15 -2.64 -23.49 -5.27
C GLU A 15 -2.90 -22.42 -4.22
N VAL A 16 -2.04 -21.41 -4.17
CA VAL A 16 -2.12 -20.30 -3.21
C VAL A 16 -2.11 -18.98 -3.97
N GLN A 17 -2.92 -18.04 -3.53
CA GLN A 17 -2.91 -16.69 -4.10
C GLN A 17 -1.69 -15.93 -3.58
N GLU A 18 -1.01 -15.20 -4.46
CA GLU A 18 0.08 -14.30 -4.09
C GLU A 18 -0.41 -13.26 -3.09
N LYS A 19 0.41 -13.01 -2.06
CA LYS A 19 0.12 -11.96 -1.09
C LYS A 19 0.24 -10.59 -1.73
N LEU A 20 -0.62 -9.67 -1.30
CA LEU A 20 -0.52 -8.26 -1.67
C LEU A 20 0.41 -7.55 -0.68
N HIS A 21 1.59 -7.19 -1.15
CA HIS A 21 2.56 -6.36 -0.45
C HIS A 21 2.45 -4.92 -0.93
N LEU A 22 2.00 -4.03 -0.06
CA LEU A 22 1.90 -2.59 -0.33
C LEU A 22 3.02 -1.84 0.37
N ARG A 23 3.64 -0.90 -0.34
CA ARG A 23 4.49 0.15 0.23
C ARG A 23 3.91 1.49 -0.18
N ILE A 24 3.55 2.30 0.81
CA ILE A 24 2.88 3.58 0.61
C ILE A 24 3.77 4.67 1.18
N PHE A 25 4.08 5.68 0.36
CA PHE A 25 4.82 6.87 0.75
C PHE A 25 3.89 8.07 0.66
N CYS A 26 3.87 8.86 1.72
CA CYS A 26 3.11 10.11 1.79
C CYS A 26 4.10 11.25 2.02
N ASP A 27 4.35 12.08 0.99
CA ASP A 27 5.17 13.28 1.07
C ASP A 27 4.27 14.50 0.84
N ARG A 28 3.85 15.13 1.94
CA ARG A 28 2.84 16.19 1.96
C ARG A 28 1.58 15.73 1.22
N ASP A 29 1.25 16.35 0.09
CA ASP A 29 0.06 16.01 -0.69
C ASP A 29 0.31 14.84 -1.65
N VAL A 30 1.56 14.42 -1.87
CA VAL A 30 1.90 13.34 -2.80
C VAL A 30 1.74 12.00 -2.10
N VAL A 31 0.99 11.10 -2.75
CA VAL A 31 0.82 9.72 -2.31
C VAL A 31 1.32 8.80 -3.41
N GLU A 32 2.30 7.97 -3.07
CA GLU A 32 2.85 6.94 -3.95
C GLU A 32 2.60 5.55 -3.38
N VAL A 33 1.96 4.69 -4.16
CA VAL A 33 1.63 3.31 -3.80
C VAL A 33 2.37 2.36 -4.71
N TYR A 34 3.17 1.49 -4.12
CA TYR A 34 3.88 0.42 -4.79
C TYR A 34 3.28 -0.92 -4.36
N ALA A 35 2.95 -1.78 -5.32
CA ALA A 35 2.38 -3.10 -5.06
C ALA A 35 3.21 -4.21 -5.71
N ASN A 36 3.56 -5.21 -4.91
CA ASN A 36 4.31 -6.42 -5.30
C ASN A 36 5.54 -6.16 -6.19
N ASP A 37 6.17 -4.99 -6.02
CA ASP A 37 7.35 -4.51 -6.77
C ASP A 37 7.17 -4.45 -8.30
N ARG A 38 5.92 -4.49 -8.76
CA ARG A 38 5.57 -4.58 -10.19
C ARG A 38 4.53 -3.55 -10.62
N PHE A 39 3.91 -2.88 -9.65
CA PHE A 39 2.92 -1.84 -9.89
C PHE A 39 3.27 -0.61 -9.06
N ALA A 40 3.12 0.56 -9.68
CA ALA A 40 3.23 1.85 -9.02
C ALA A 40 2.05 2.74 -9.43
N LEU A 41 1.51 3.46 -8.46
CA LEU A 41 0.51 4.51 -8.62
C LEU A 41 0.99 5.74 -7.86
N SER A 42 1.13 6.86 -8.54
CA SER A 42 1.42 8.15 -7.93
C SER A 42 0.23 9.08 -8.15
N THR A 43 -0.19 9.77 -7.10
CA THR A 43 -1.30 10.72 -7.12
C THR A 43 -1.05 11.84 -6.12
N VAL A 44 -1.83 12.91 -6.22
CA VAL A 44 -1.86 13.98 -5.24
C VAL A 44 -3.22 13.97 -4.54
N VAL A 45 -3.23 14.13 -3.23
CA VAL A 45 -4.42 14.21 -2.37
C VAL A 45 -4.34 15.49 -1.56
N TYR A 46 -5.15 16.48 -1.92
CA TYR A 46 -5.20 17.75 -1.20
C TYR A 46 -6.20 17.68 -0.04
N THR A 47 -5.84 18.29 1.08
CA THR A 47 -6.71 18.46 2.25
C THR A 47 -6.53 19.84 2.85
N ASP A 48 -7.63 20.53 3.15
CA ASP A 48 -7.61 21.78 3.91
C ASP A 48 -7.53 21.52 5.43
N GLU A 49 -7.62 20.25 5.84
CA GLU A 49 -7.55 19.81 7.24
C GLU A 49 -6.13 19.34 7.59
N PRO A 50 -5.34 20.13 8.36
CA PRO A 50 -3.94 19.80 8.68
C PRO A 50 -3.80 18.54 9.55
N THR A 51 -4.88 18.12 10.23
CA THR A 51 -4.87 16.96 11.12
C THR A 51 -5.33 15.66 10.45
N ALA A 52 -5.56 15.67 9.13
CA ALA A 52 -6.00 14.52 8.34
C ALA A 52 -4.87 13.48 8.12
N LEU A 53 -4.24 13.02 9.21
CA LEU A 53 -3.09 12.09 9.22
C LEU A 53 -3.48 10.66 9.62
N GLY A 54 -4.78 10.40 9.83
CA GLY A 54 -5.27 9.11 10.31
C GLY A 54 -5.15 7.99 9.29
N ILE A 55 -4.69 6.81 9.73
CA ILE A 55 -4.62 5.59 8.93
C ILE A 55 -5.68 4.61 9.44
N SER A 56 -6.44 4.00 8.52
CA SER A 56 -7.38 2.93 8.85
C SER A 56 -7.35 1.83 7.80
N LEU A 57 -7.56 0.59 8.25
CA LEU A 57 -7.75 -0.56 7.38
C LEU A 57 -9.24 -0.77 7.15
N PHE A 58 -9.64 -0.99 5.90
CA PHE A 58 -11.04 -1.24 5.57
C PHE A 58 -11.18 -2.35 4.52
N ALA A 59 -12.24 -3.14 4.64
CA ALA A 59 -12.66 -4.14 3.64
C ALA A 59 -14.19 -4.09 3.54
N ARG A 60 -14.73 -4.03 2.31
CA ARG A 60 -16.16 -3.77 2.07
C ARG A 60 -17.02 -5.02 1.86
N TRP A 61 -16.41 -6.19 1.77
CA TRP A 61 -17.12 -7.42 1.42
C TRP A 61 -17.61 -8.13 2.68
N ARG A 62 -17.43 -9.44 2.77
CA ARG A 62 -17.73 -10.21 3.98
C ARG A 62 -16.63 -10.07 5.03
N LEU A 63 -16.99 -10.32 6.30
CA LEU A 63 -16.01 -10.59 7.36
C LEU A 63 -15.08 -11.73 6.90
N GLY A 64 -13.77 -11.56 7.08
CA GLY A 64 -12.76 -12.51 6.61
C GLY A 64 -12.47 -12.47 5.10
N SER A 65 -12.92 -11.43 4.38
CA SER A 65 -12.55 -11.24 2.96
C SER A 65 -11.10 -10.80 2.75
N ALA A 66 -10.46 -10.29 3.80
CA ALA A 66 -9.05 -9.94 3.81
C ALA A 66 -8.46 -10.26 5.19
N LEU A 67 -7.20 -10.71 5.18
CA LEU A 67 -6.36 -10.83 6.36
C LEU A 67 -5.20 -9.87 6.19
N VAL A 68 -5.04 -8.94 7.12
CA VAL A 68 -3.85 -8.08 7.18
C VAL A 68 -2.87 -8.74 8.13
N GLU A 69 -1.77 -9.25 7.58
CA GLU A 69 -0.77 -10.00 8.35
C GLU A 69 0.16 -9.07 9.15
N GLU A 70 0.53 -7.93 8.57
CA GLU A 70 1.44 -6.97 9.20
C GLU A 70 1.14 -5.54 8.70
N VAL A 71 1.25 -4.57 9.59
CA VAL A 71 1.33 -3.14 9.25
C VAL A 71 2.54 -2.56 9.96
N LYS A 72 3.41 -1.92 9.19
CA LYS A 72 4.52 -1.12 9.70
C LYS A 72 4.32 0.33 9.26
N VAL A 73 4.44 1.24 10.21
CA VAL A 73 4.34 2.68 9.98
C VAL A 73 5.68 3.30 10.35
N TRP A 74 6.18 4.14 9.46
CA TRP A 74 7.37 4.95 9.69
C TRP A 74 6.96 6.41 9.63
N GLU A 75 7.49 7.19 10.56
CA GLU A 75 7.37 8.65 10.58
C GLU A 75 8.71 9.24 10.14
N ASP A 76 8.68 10.51 9.70
CA ASP A 76 9.86 11.27 9.29
C ASP A 76 10.62 10.62 8.11
N MET A 77 10.09 10.83 6.89
CA MET A 77 10.83 10.54 5.67
C MET A 77 12.02 11.50 5.60
N GLY A 78 13.22 10.99 5.89
CA GLY A 78 14.45 11.80 5.99
C GLY A 78 14.63 12.80 4.85
N SER A 79 15.25 13.93 5.16
CA SER A 79 15.48 15.02 4.21
C SER A 79 16.52 14.64 3.15
N ILE A 80 16.25 15.01 1.91
CA ILE A 80 17.28 15.08 0.87
C ILE A 80 17.90 16.47 0.98
N GLU A 81 18.98 16.60 1.74
CA GLU A 81 19.81 17.82 1.71
C GLU A 81 20.52 17.87 0.35
N ARG A 82 20.41 19.00 -0.37
CA ARG A 82 21.23 19.28 -1.53
C ARG A 82 22.40 20.14 -1.07
N ASP A 83 23.62 19.64 -1.27
CA ASP A 83 24.86 20.41 -1.15
C ASP A 83 24.91 21.61 -2.13
#